data_AF-A0A955XV47-F1
#
_entry.id   AF-A0A955XV47-F1
#
_cell.length_a   1.000
_cell.length_b   1.000
_cell.length_c   1.000
_cell.angle_alpha   90.00
_cell.angle_beta   90.00
_cell.angle_gamma   90.00
#
_symmetry.space_group_name_H-M   'P 1'
#
loop_
_entity.id
_entity.type
_entity.pdbx_description
1 polymer ?
#
loop_
_entity_poly.entity_id
_entity_poly.type
_entity_poly.pdbx_seq_one_letter_code
_entity_poly.pdbx_strand_id
1 'polypeptide(L)'
;LLFDNGMLGEREWSRAMEIELNHEQGTAEVVWEYRPDPDIYARIWGDADRLPNGNTLITFGLREEEREVTHLIEVTPGGERAWEVRYPLKWGSYRAERLAETPFGYVIPATRTNPYEFPAN
;
A
#
# COMPACT_ATOMS: atom_id res chain seq x y z
N LEU A 1 9.69 -7.72 1.05
CA LEU A 1 8.75 -6.64 0.67
C LEU A 1 9.01 -5.43 1.55
N LEU A 2 9.02 -4.23 0.96
CA LEU A 2 9.18 -2.97 1.69
C LEU A 2 8.45 -1.84 0.96
N PHE A 3 8.22 -0.75 1.67
CA PHE A 3 7.82 0.53 1.09
C PHE A 3 9.06 1.44 0.93
N ASP A 4 9.26 1.95 -0.28
CA ASP A 4 10.31 2.89 -0.62
C ASP A 4 9.68 4.27 -0.79
N ASN A 5 9.83 5.11 0.25
CA ASN A 5 9.28 6.46 0.27
C ASN A 5 9.91 7.36 -0.81
N GLY A 6 11.10 7.03 -1.32
CA GLY A 6 11.81 7.85 -2.30
C GLY A 6 12.61 9.02 -1.73
N MET A 7 12.55 9.27 -0.42
CA MET A 7 13.11 10.45 0.26
C MET A 7 14.62 10.68 0.07
N LEU A 8 15.41 9.63 -0.16
CA LEU A 8 16.87 9.73 -0.29
C LEU A 8 17.35 10.10 -1.71
N GLY A 9 16.44 10.29 -2.69
CA GLY A 9 16.78 10.71 -4.05
C GLY A 9 16.11 12.02 -4.46
N GLU A 10 16.46 12.54 -5.64
CA GLU A 10 15.79 13.71 -6.29
C GLU A 10 14.43 13.35 -6.91
N ARG A 11 13.72 12.36 -6.35
CA ARG A 11 12.44 11.89 -6.86
C ARG A 11 11.31 12.21 -5.88
N GLU A 12 10.17 12.60 -6.44
CA GLU A 12 8.93 12.89 -5.70
C GLU A 12 7.88 11.83 -6.01
N TRP A 13 8.24 10.55 -5.83
CA TRP A 13 7.32 9.42 -5.94
C TRP A 13 7.76 8.28 -5.02
N SER A 14 6.78 7.50 -4.55
CA SER A 14 7.00 6.34 -3.70
C SER A 14 6.54 5.05 -4.39
N ARG A 15 7.01 3.90 -3.91
CA ARG A 15 6.66 2.58 -4.45
C ARG A 15 6.69 1.50 -3.37
N ALA A 16 5.95 0.42 -3.59
CA ALA A 16 6.21 -0.84 -2.89
C ALA A 16 7.14 -1.70 -3.76
N MET A 17 8.09 -2.39 -3.14
CA MET A 17 8.99 -3.29 -3.86
C MET A 17 9.31 -4.55 -3.06
N GLU A 18 9.60 -5.62 -3.77
CA GLU A 18 10.12 -6.85 -3.20
C GLU A 18 11.54 -7.09 -3.70
N ILE A 19 12.43 -7.40 -2.76
CA ILE A 19 13.83 -7.67 -3.02
C ILE A 19 14.11 -9.12 -2.65
N GLU A 20 14.67 -9.87 -3.59
CA GLU A 20 15.26 -11.18 -3.31
C GLU A 20 16.75 -11.01 -3.01
N LEU A 21 17.21 -11.66 -1.95
CA LEU A 21 18.60 -11.58 -1.49
C LEU A 21 19.31 -12.91 -1.74
N ASN A 22 20.43 -12.86 -2.44
CA ASN A 22 21.37 -13.98 -2.50
C ASN A 22 22.50 -13.75 -1.50
N HIS A 23 22.44 -14.42 -0.37
CA HIS A 23 23.42 -14.26 0.71
C HIS A 23 24.79 -14.90 0.40
N GLU A 24 24.85 -15.90 -0.48
CA GLU A 24 26.12 -16.52 -0.87
C GLU A 24 26.92 -15.62 -1.82
N GLN A 25 26.23 -14.94 -2.74
CA GLN A 25 26.83 -14.05 -3.73
C GLN A 25 26.87 -12.58 -3.27
N GLY A 26 26.16 -12.23 -2.20
CA GLY A 26 26.06 -10.86 -1.70
C GLY A 26 25.29 -9.93 -2.66
N THR A 27 24.29 -10.45 -3.37
CA THR A 27 23.50 -9.69 -4.35
C THR A 27 22.05 -9.50 -3.87
N ALA A 28 21.41 -8.47 -4.42
CA ALA A 28 20.02 -8.12 -4.17
C ALA A 28 19.36 -7.75 -5.49
N GLU A 29 18.19 -8.31 -5.79
CA GLU A 29 17.44 -8.06 -7.02
C GLU A 29 16.01 -7.64 -6.69
N VAL A 30 15.51 -6.60 -7.36
CA VAL A 30 14.10 -6.22 -7.29
C VAL A 30 13.30 -7.20 -8.14
N VAL A 31 12.52 -8.07 -7.49
CA VAL A 31 11.74 -9.13 -8.15
C VAL A 31 10.29 -8.74 -8.38
N TRP A 32 9.82 -7.68 -7.72
CA TRP A 32 8.48 -7.11 -7.92
C TRP A 32 8.47 -5.64 -7.49
N GLU A 33 7.65 -4.85 -8.17
CA GLU A 33 7.45 -3.44 -7.85
C GLU A 33 6.03 -2.99 -8.19
N TYR A 34 5.46 -2.11 -7.37
CA TYR A 34 4.29 -1.32 -7.70
C TYR A 34 4.56 0.15 -7.47
N ARG A 35 4.45 0.92 -8.55
CA ARG A 35 4.44 2.38 -8.57
C ARG A 35 3.13 2.82 -9.22
N PRO A 36 2.27 3.58 -8.52
CA PRO A 36 1.00 4.03 -9.08
C PRO A 36 1.24 5.02 -10.23
N ASP A 37 0.31 5.02 -11.19
CA ASP A 37 0.18 6.06 -12.22
C ASP A 37 -1.22 6.69 -12.11
N PRO A 38 -1.36 7.99 -11.80
CA PRO A 38 -0.28 8.94 -11.52
C PRO A 38 0.48 8.60 -10.23
N ASP A 39 1.68 9.16 -10.12
CA ASP A 39 2.55 9.01 -8.95
C ASP A 39 1.86 9.49 -7.67
N ILE A 40 2.18 8.80 -6.56
CA ILE A 40 1.82 9.20 -5.20
C ILE A 40 3.11 9.27 -4.39
N TYR A 41 3.32 10.38 -3.69
CA TYR A 41 4.56 10.62 -2.94
C TYR A 41 4.33 10.68 -1.43
N ALA A 42 4.39 9.51 -0.78
CA ALA A 42 4.32 9.42 0.67
C ALA A 42 5.72 9.59 1.26
N ARG A 43 6.09 10.83 1.59
CA ARG A 43 7.48 11.19 1.99
C ARG A 43 7.98 10.50 3.26
N ILE A 44 7.12 10.35 4.27
CA ILE A 44 7.56 9.98 5.63
C ILE A 44 6.88 8.72 6.20
N TRP A 45 5.74 8.32 5.62
CA TRP A 45 4.93 7.20 6.11
C TRP A 45 4.53 6.29 4.97
N GLY A 46 4.19 5.05 5.32
CA GLY A 46 3.78 4.05 4.37
C GLY A 46 4.19 2.66 4.80
N ASP A 47 3.54 1.68 4.19
CA ASP A 47 3.73 0.27 4.49
C ASP A 47 3.37 -0.58 3.27
N ALA A 48 3.86 -1.81 3.22
CA ALA A 48 3.50 -2.76 2.17
C ALA A 48 3.51 -4.19 2.71
N ASP A 49 2.34 -4.84 2.69
CA ASP A 49 2.13 -6.18 3.23
C ASP A 49 1.54 -7.13 2.19
N ARG A 50 2.14 -8.32 2.08
CA ARG A 50 1.58 -9.39 1.25
C ARG A 50 0.41 -10.03 1.99
N LEU A 51 -0.75 -10.06 1.35
CA LEU A 51 -1.97 -10.67 1.86
C LEU A 51 -2.03 -12.18 1.55
N PRO A 52 -2.82 -12.97 2.31
CA PRO A 52 -2.95 -14.42 2.07
C PRO A 52 -3.47 -14.81 0.69
N ASN A 53 -4.20 -13.94 0.00
CA ASN A 53 -4.69 -14.15 -1.37
C ASN A 53 -3.61 -13.85 -2.45
N GLY A 54 -2.40 -13.47 -2.04
CA GLY A 54 -1.30 -13.10 -2.93
C GLY A 54 -1.27 -11.64 -3.34
N ASN A 55 -2.33 -10.87 -3.10
CA ASN A 55 -2.33 -9.43 -3.33
C ASN A 55 -1.42 -8.71 -2.32
N THR A 56 -1.09 -7.46 -2.59
CA THR A 56 -0.30 -6.60 -1.70
C THR A 56 -1.16 -5.44 -1.24
N LEU A 57 -1.30 -5.27 0.08
CA LEU A 57 -1.88 -4.05 0.68
C LEU A 57 -0.77 -3.02 0.84
N ILE A 58 -0.96 -1.81 0.32
CA ILE A 58 0.03 -0.74 0.33
C ILE A 58 -0.58 0.50 0.96
N THR A 59 0.11 1.07 1.95
CA THR A 59 -0.23 2.34 2.58
C THR A 59 0.64 3.44 2.00
N PHE A 60 0.03 4.44 1.36
CA PHE A 60 0.68 5.71 1.04
C PHE A 60 0.20 6.74 2.06
N GLY A 61 0.97 6.87 3.15
CA GLY A 61 0.66 7.75 4.28
C GLY A 61 0.93 9.21 3.96
N LEU A 62 -0.13 10.00 3.77
CA LEU A 62 -0.07 11.41 3.36
C LEU A 62 -0.78 12.31 4.37
N ARG A 63 -0.21 13.49 4.61
CA ARG A 63 -0.74 14.49 5.54
C ARG A 63 -1.64 15.47 4.79
N GLU A 64 -2.83 15.71 5.31
CA GLU A 64 -3.86 16.56 4.69
C GLU A 64 -3.40 17.98 4.28
N GLU A 65 -2.42 18.54 5.01
CA GLU A 65 -1.86 19.87 4.72
C GLU A 65 -1.21 19.98 3.31
N GLU A 66 -0.91 18.86 2.65
CA GLU A 66 -0.29 18.80 1.32
C GLU A 66 -1.32 18.74 0.16
N ARG A 67 -2.62 18.93 0.44
CA ARG A 67 -3.75 18.76 -0.50
C ARG A 67 -3.92 17.33 -1.04
N GLU A 68 -3.15 16.39 -0.54
CA GLU A 68 -3.27 14.96 -0.82
C GLU A 68 -3.83 14.22 0.41
N VAL A 69 -4.47 13.09 0.19
CA VAL A 69 -5.09 12.26 1.24
C VAL A 69 -4.39 10.92 1.30
N THR A 70 -4.42 10.23 2.44
CA THR A 70 -3.83 8.89 2.52
C THR A 70 -4.53 7.94 1.56
N HIS A 71 -3.74 7.14 0.84
CA HIS A 71 -4.25 6.05 0.01
C HIS A 71 -3.92 4.70 0.65
N LEU A 72 -4.93 3.84 0.74
CA LEU A 72 -4.74 2.43 1.03
C LEU A 72 -5.15 1.64 -0.21
N ILE A 73 -4.21 0.91 -0.80
CA ILE A 73 -4.38 0.28 -2.11
C ILE A 73 -4.11 -1.22 -1.96
N GLU A 74 -5.03 -2.06 -2.42
CA GLU A 74 -4.77 -3.49 -2.63
C GLU A 74 -4.44 -3.70 -4.12
N VAL A 75 -3.30 -4.34 -4.38
CA VAL A 75 -2.76 -4.56 -5.72
C VAL A 75 -2.57 -6.07 -5.96
N THR A 76 -2.96 -6.55 -7.13
CA THR A 76 -2.72 -7.94 -7.53
C THR A 76 -1.23 -8.22 -7.76
N PRO A 77 -0.77 -9.49 -7.77
CA PRO A 77 0.60 -9.80 -8.16
C PRO A 77 1.02 -9.22 -9.52
N GLY A 78 0.07 -9.06 -10.44
CA GLY A 78 0.29 -8.47 -11.77
C GLY A 78 0.37 -6.93 -11.78
N GLY A 79 0.21 -6.26 -10.64
CA GLY A 79 0.28 -4.80 -10.54
C GLY A 79 -1.07 -4.08 -10.76
N GLU A 80 -2.17 -4.81 -10.95
CA GLU A 80 -3.49 -4.22 -11.12
C GLU A 80 -4.10 -3.82 -9.78
N ARG A 81 -4.74 -2.64 -9.72
CA ARG A 81 -5.44 -2.18 -8.51
C ARG A 81 -6.74 -2.97 -8.32
N ALA A 82 -6.80 -3.80 -7.29
CA ALA A 82 -7.98 -4.57 -6.93
C ALA A 82 -8.97 -3.78 -6.05
N TRP A 83 -8.45 -2.90 -5.19
CA TRP A 83 -9.25 -2.06 -4.29
C TRP A 83 -8.47 -0.83 -3.84
N GLU A 84 -9.18 0.24 -3.48
CA GLU A 84 -8.61 1.44 -2.89
C GLU A 84 -9.59 2.12 -1.94
N VAL A 85 -9.07 2.69 -0.85
CA VAL A 85 -9.74 3.74 -0.08
C VAL A 85 -8.84 4.95 0.04
N ARG A 86 -9.46 6.13 -0.04
CA ARG A 86 -8.83 7.42 0.17
C ARG A 86 -9.51 8.09 1.33
N TYR A 87 -8.74 8.63 2.28
CA TYR A 87 -9.34 9.27 3.44
C TYR A 87 -8.46 10.40 4.00
N PRO A 88 -9.07 11.54 4.37
CA PRO A 88 -8.36 12.62 5.02
C PRO A 88 -8.20 12.30 6.50
N LEU A 89 -6.97 12.02 6.93
CA LEU A 89 -6.59 12.16 8.33
C LEU A 89 -5.68 13.38 8.44
N LYS A 90 -5.97 14.26 9.41
CA LYS A 90 -5.14 15.43 9.71
C LYS A 90 -3.65 15.09 9.81
N TRP A 91 -3.36 13.90 10.34
CA TRP A 91 -1.99 13.39 10.53
C TRP A 91 -1.66 12.22 9.59
N GLY A 92 -2.44 11.95 8.54
CA GLY A 92 -2.25 10.78 7.68
C GLY A 92 -2.33 9.44 8.43
N SER A 93 -1.93 8.36 7.75
CA SER A 93 -1.72 7.05 8.38
C SER A 93 -0.27 6.66 8.33
N TYR A 94 0.23 6.18 9.47
CA TYR A 94 1.57 5.60 9.56
C TYR A 94 1.66 4.29 8.75
N ARG A 95 0.69 3.39 8.97
CA ARG A 95 0.51 2.09 8.33
C ARG A 95 -0.94 1.60 8.47
N ALA A 96 -1.32 0.55 7.77
CA ALA A 96 -2.58 -0.16 7.98
C ALA A 96 -2.42 -1.66 7.76
N GLU A 97 -3.27 -2.43 8.43
CA GLU A 97 -3.19 -3.90 8.46
C GLU A 97 -4.53 -4.49 8.02
N ARG A 98 -4.49 -5.61 7.29
CA ARG A 98 -5.71 -6.40 7.03
C ARG A 98 -5.97 -7.33 8.20
N LEU A 99 -7.09 -7.12 8.90
CA LEU A 99 -7.56 -8.04 9.92
C LEU A 99 -8.17 -9.29 9.26
N ALA A 100 -7.54 -10.45 9.44
CA ALA A 100 -8.07 -11.73 8.97
C ALA A 100 -9.32 -12.16 9.76
N GLU A 101 -9.36 -11.81 11.05
CA GLU A 101 -10.47 -12.06 11.96
C GLU A 101 -10.72 -10.80 12.78
N THR A 102 -11.98 -10.42 12.95
CA THR A 102 -12.31 -9.36 13.91
C THR A 102 -12.20 -9.92 15.34
N PRO A 103 -11.97 -9.07 16.36
CA PRO A 103 -11.87 -9.50 17.78
C PRO A 103 -13.10 -10.25 18.32
N PHE A 104 -14.19 -10.31 17.55
CA PHE A 104 -15.44 -11.00 17.87
C PHE A 104 -15.59 -12.35 17.15
N GLY A 105 -14.52 -12.89 16.54
CA GLY A 105 -14.55 -14.18 15.85
C GLY A 105 -15.26 -14.17 14.50
N TYR A 106 -15.56 -12.97 13.95
CA TYR A 106 -16.10 -12.85 12.60
C TYR A 106 -14.96 -12.85 11.59
N VAL A 107 -14.92 -13.88 10.74
CA VAL A 107 -14.05 -13.97 9.57
C VAL A 107 -14.63 -13.07 8.48
N ILE A 108 -13.83 -12.11 7.98
CA ILE A 108 -14.23 -11.33 6.80
C ILE A 108 -13.88 -12.16 5.56
N PRO A 109 -14.85 -12.72 4.81
CA PRO A 109 -14.55 -13.51 3.63
C PRO A 109 -13.89 -12.64 2.57
N ALA A 110 -12.81 -13.13 1.96
CA ALA A 110 -11.99 -12.43 0.97
C ALA A 110 -12.73 -12.01 -0.31
N THR A 111 -13.99 -12.41 -0.50
CA THR A 111 -14.76 -12.26 -1.74
C THR A 111 -15.95 -11.32 -1.63
N ARG A 112 -16.09 -10.52 -0.57
CA ARG A 112 -17.20 -9.57 -0.50
C ARG A 112 -16.93 -8.38 -1.44
N THR A 113 -17.56 -8.40 -2.61
CA THR A 113 -17.76 -7.21 -3.45
C THR A 113 -18.21 -6.06 -2.56
N ASN A 114 -17.46 -4.96 -2.59
CA ASN A 114 -17.63 -3.79 -1.74
C ASN A 114 -19.12 -3.37 -1.65
N PRO A 115 -19.79 -3.51 -0.49
CA PRO A 115 -21.19 -3.10 -0.33
C PRO A 115 -21.34 -1.59 -0.06
N TYR A 116 -20.24 -0.84 -0.01
CA TYR A 116 -20.24 0.59 0.24
C TYR A 116 -19.87 1.36 -1.03
N GLU A 117 -20.89 1.73 -1.81
CA GLU A 117 -20.79 2.86 -2.73
C GLU A 117 -20.70 4.14 -1.87
N PHE A 118 -19.56 4.82 -1.92
CA PHE A 118 -19.48 6.17 -1.38
C PHE A 118 -20.21 7.11 -2.34
N PRO A 119 -21.13 7.97 -1.85
CA PRO A 119 -21.78 8.95 -2.71
C PRO A 119 -20.72 9.88 -3.29
N ALA A 120 -20.81 10.12 -4.61
CA ALA A 120 -20.01 11.12 -5.29
C ALA A 120 -20.36 12.51 -4.73
N ASN A 121 -19.33 13.26 -4.33
CA ASN A 121 -19.45 14.70 -4.08
C ASN A 121 -19.20 15.47 -5.38
#